data_AF-C7ZB42-F1
#
_entry.id   AF-C7ZB42-F1
#
_cell.length_a   1.000
_cell.length_b   1.000
_cell.length_c   1.000
_cell.angle_alpha   90.00
_cell.angle_beta   90.00
_cell.angle_gamma   90.00
#
_symmetry.space_group_name_H-M   'P 1'
#
loop_
_entity.id
_entity.type
_entity.pdbx_description
1 polymer ?
#
loop_
_entity_poly.entity_id
_entity_poly.type
_entity_poly.pdbx_seq_one_letter_code
_entity_poly.pdbx_strand_id
1 'polypeptide(L)'
;MESLVRADTDGLLKQSGDQVTEREIFIPARDGSSVRALVYRSTSAPQSDLPLVVPLHDGGFCYGIEEMKAAGHIGAAHAYDCVSIDLEYRLGPGVKFPTPWEDCWDALKWLSSNASSVGANPARGFVLGGFCVSVLFSFVSPFIQDKGFGGLESRIGFLYWAISLTAAAWSLFLPEIGFRSLEELDELFQKSVSVWKFRKCQTNEYGAHLHVIEVDCDDGESKQADLEEGYR
;
A
#
# COMPACT_ATOMS: atom_id res chain seq x y z
N MET A 1 15.26 -7.13 -6.02
CA MET A 1 14.04 -6.78 -5.27
C MET A 1 12.83 -6.86 -6.20
N GLU A 2 12.83 -6.13 -7.32
CA GLU A 2 11.83 -6.26 -8.40
C GLU A 2 11.56 -7.71 -8.83
N SER A 3 12.61 -8.51 -9.08
CA SER A 3 12.45 -9.91 -9.47
C SER A 3 11.76 -10.80 -8.43
N LEU A 4 11.89 -10.46 -7.14
CA LEU A 4 11.24 -11.21 -6.04
C LEU A 4 9.78 -10.80 -5.91
N VAL A 5 9.47 -9.50 -6.01
CA VAL A 5 8.10 -8.98 -5.94
C VAL A 5 7.27 -9.45 -7.14
N ARG A 6 7.88 -9.51 -8.32
CA ARG A 6 7.24 -10.09 -9.51
C ARG A 6 6.92 -11.58 -9.32
N ALA A 7 7.86 -12.36 -8.77
CA ALA A 7 7.65 -13.77 -8.49
C ALA A 7 6.53 -14.00 -7.46
N ASP A 8 6.43 -13.14 -6.45
CA ASP A 8 5.34 -13.16 -5.47
C ASP A 8 3.99 -12.85 -6.13
N THR A 9 3.93 -11.83 -6.98
CA THR A 9 2.71 -11.47 -7.74
C THR A 9 2.25 -12.59 -8.67
N ASP A 10 3.18 -13.21 -9.39
CA ASP A 10 2.88 -14.39 -10.21
C ASP A 10 2.38 -15.56 -9.36
N GLY A 11 2.89 -15.71 -8.12
CA GLY A 11 2.41 -16.65 -7.12
C GLY A 11 0.97 -16.37 -6.68
N LEU A 12 0.65 -15.11 -6.40
CA LEU A 12 -0.69 -14.65 -6.01
C LEU A 12 -1.71 -14.86 -7.13
N LEU A 13 -1.34 -14.54 -8.37
CA LEU A 13 -2.19 -14.78 -9.55
C LEU A 13 -2.48 -16.27 -9.71
N LYS A 14 -1.47 -17.14 -9.58
CA LYS A 14 -1.66 -18.61 -9.60
C LYS A 14 -2.53 -19.10 -8.45
N GLN A 15 -2.35 -18.56 -7.25
CA GLN A 15 -3.17 -18.91 -6.09
C GLN A 15 -4.65 -18.52 -6.28
N SER A 16 -4.92 -17.45 -7.03
CA SER A 16 -6.28 -17.05 -7.39
C SER A 16 -6.96 -18.05 -8.34
N GLY A 17 -6.24 -19.02 -8.91
CA GLY A 17 -6.78 -20.01 -9.83
C GLY A 17 -7.19 -19.42 -11.17
N ASP A 18 -6.43 -18.44 -11.68
CA ASP A 18 -6.71 -17.69 -12.92
C ASP A 18 -8.05 -16.95 -12.91
N GLN A 19 -8.59 -16.65 -11.72
CA GLN A 19 -9.82 -15.87 -11.57
C GLN A 19 -9.61 -14.37 -11.79
N VAL A 20 -8.36 -13.91 -11.78
CA VAL A 20 -7.97 -12.54 -12.07
C VAL A 20 -6.91 -12.55 -13.17
N THR A 21 -7.10 -11.72 -14.19
CA THR A 21 -6.08 -11.44 -15.20
C THR A 21 -5.37 -10.14 -14.90
N GLU A 22 -4.09 -10.14 -15.21
CA GLU A 22 -3.23 -8.97 -15.24
C GLU A 22 -2.86 -8.68 -16.69
N ARG A 23 -2.85 -7.41 -17.08
CA ARG A 23 -2.25 -6.98 -18.33
C ARG A 23 -1.55 -5.63 -18.14
N GLU A 24 -0.47 -5.47 -18.89
CA GLU A 24 0.31 -4.23 -18.89
C GLU A 24 -0.22 -3.25 -19.94
N ILE A 25 -0.23 -1.96 -19.58
CA ILE A 25 -0.48 -0.85 -20.49
C ILE A 25 0.53 0.27 -20.25
N PHE A 26 0.69 1.13 -21.26
CA PHE A 26 1.55 2.31 -21.20
C PHE A 26 0.70 3.56 -21.46
N ILE A 27 0.68 4.46 -20.49
CA ILE A 27 -0.12 5.68 -20.52
C ILE A 27 0.77 6.87 -20.88
N PRO A 28 0.45 7.67 -21.91
CA PRO A 28 1.29 8.80 -22.31
C PRO A 28 1.35 9.88 -21.24
N ALA A 29 2.55 10.38 -20.94
CA ALA A 29 2.82 11.50 -20.06
C ALA A 29 3.10 12.79 -20.85
N ARG A 30 2.99 13.96 -20.21
CA ARG A 30 3.16 15.28 -20.83
C ARG A 30 4.54 15.54 -21.43
N ASP A 31 5.57 14.88 -20.93
CA ASP A 31 6.96 15.06 -21.35
C ASP A 31 7.34 14.12 -22.51
N GLY A 32 6.36 13.39 -23.06
CA GLY A 32 6.56 12.42 -24.13
C GLY A 32 7.01 11.04 -23.65
N SER A 33 7.20 10.84 -22.35
CA SER A 33 7.40 9.52 -21.76
C SER A 33 6.06 8.76 -21.61
N SER A 34 6.14 7.54 -21.10
CA SER A 34 4.97 6.72 -20.78
C SER A 34 5.04 6.21 -19.35
N VAL A 35 3.94 6.35 -18.62
CA VAL A 35 3.71 5.76 -17.31
C VAL A 35 3.24 4.33 -17.52
N ARG A 36 4.01 3.35 -17.04
CA ARG A 36 3.61 1.95 -17.08
C ARG A 36 2.52 1.71 -16.03
N ALA A 37 1.57 0.84 -16.37
CA ALA A 37 0.46 0.51 -15.49
C ALA A 37 0.02 -0.94 -15.66
N LEU A 38 -0.39 -1.56 -14.56
CA LEU A 38 -0.91 -2.92 -14.53
C LEU A 38 -2.41 -2.88 -14.29
N VAL A 39 -3.16 -3.56 -15.15
CA VAL A 39 -4.62 -3.62 -15.11
C VAL A 39 -5.04 -5.00 -14.63
N TYR A 40 -5.69 -5.03 -13.47
CA TYR A 40 -6.25 -6.23 -12.86
C TYR A 40 -7.76 -6.27 -13.05
N ARG A 41 -8.27 -7.43 -13.47
CA ARG A 41 -9.70 -7.67 -13.66
C ARG A 41 -10.03 -9.13 -13.36
N SER A 42 -11.22 -9.40 -12.82
CA SER A 42 -11.72 -10.77 -12.73
C SER A 42 -12.08 -11.35 -14.11
N THR A 43 -11.76 -12.62 -14.35
CA THR A 43 -12.07 -13.34 -15.60
C THR A 43 -13.56 -13.62 -15.79
N SER A 44 -14.34 -13.67 -14.71
CA SER A 44 -15.80 -13.84 -14.74
C SER A 44 -16.55 -12.51 -14.91
N ALA A 45 -15.89 -11.37 -14.70
CA ALA A 45 -16.51 -10.06 -14.78
C ALA A 45 -16.84 -9.65 -16.23
N PRO A 46 -17.88 -8.82 -16.43
CA PRO A 46 -18.18 -8.22 -17.73
C PRO A 46 -16.96 -7.53 -18.36
N GLN A 47 -16.85 -7.60 -19.69
CA GLN A 47 -15.71 -7.02 -20.42
C GLN A 47 -15.69 -5.49 -20.44
N SER A 48 -16.78 -4.82 -20.04
CA SER A 48 -16.87 -3.37 -19.99
C SER A 48 -17.84 -2.91 -18.90
N ASP A 49 -17.87 -1.61 -18.64
CA ASP A 49 -18.82 -0.95 -17.73
C ASP A 49 -18.64 -1.33 -16.24
N LEU A 50 -17.40 -1.58 -15.83
CA LEU A 50 -17.02 -1.89 -14.44
C LEU A 50 -16.53 -0.64 -13.69
N PRO A 51 -16.68 -0.57 -12.34
CA PRO A 51 -16.06 0.48 -11.55
C PRO A 51 -14.54 0.54 -11.74
N LEU A 52 -13.95 1.73 -11.56
CA LEU A 52 -12.52 1.96 -11.66
C LEU A 52 -11.90 2.18 -10.27
N VAL A 53 -10.85 1.44 -9.96
CA VAL A 53 -10.08 1.58 -8.71
C VAL A 53 -8.63 1.85 -9.08
N VAL A 54 -8.06 2.95 -8.59
CA VAL A 54 -6.67 3.34 -8.85
C VAL A 54 -5.96 3.60 -7.53
N PRO A 55 -5.49 2.54 -6.85
CA PRO A 55 -4.58 2.68 -5.72
C PRO A 55 -3.23 3.20 -6.21
N LEU A 56 -2.75 4.28 -5.62
CA LEU A 56 -1.37 4.74 -5.76
C LEU A 56 -0.55 4.10 -4.64
N HIS A 57 0.59 3.51 -4.98
CA HIS A 57 1.46 2.92 -3.97
C HIS A 57 2.01 3.99 -3.01
N ASP A 58 2.44 3.56 -1.83
CA ASP A 58 3.04 4.43 -0.82
C ASP A 58 4.56 4.54 -1.07
N GLY A 59 5.27 5.31 -0.25
CA GLY A 59 6.74 5.47 -0.36
C GLY A 59 7.20 6.88 -0.69
N GLY A 60 6.31 7.87 -0.59
CA GLY A 60 6.66 9.29 -0.62
C GLY A 60 7.35 9.76 -1.90
N PHE A 61 7.03 9.13 -3.04
CA PHE A 61 7.68 9.34 -4.33
C PHE A 61 9.17 9.00 -4.39
N CYS A 62 9.73 8.33 -3.38
CA CYS A 62 11.14 7.95 -3.33
C CYS A 62 11.35 6.44 -3.17
N TYR A 63 10.29 5.69 -2.92
CA TYR A 63 10.32 4.25 -2.69
C TYR A 63 9.04 3.61 -3.20
N GLY A 64 9.12 2.31 -3.46
CA GLY A 64 8.03 1.50 -3.97
C GLY A 64 8.31 1.01 -5.39
N ILE A 65 7.56 0.01 -5.79
CA ILE A 65 7.37 -0.40 -7.18
C ILE A 65 5.89 -0.75 -7.33
N GLU A 66 5.39 -0.77 -8.55
CA GLU A 66 4.16 -1.48 -8.87
C GLU A 66 4.28 -2.94 -8.41
N GLU A 67 3.17 -3.67 -8.29
CA GLU A 67 3.15 -5.04 -7.73
C GLU A 67 3.36 -5.16 -6.20
N MET A 68 3.94 -4.18 -5.51
CA MET A 68 4.00 -4.20 -4.02
C MET A 68 2.60 -4.29 -3.38
N LYS A 69 1.55 -3.90 -4.11
CA LYS A 69 0.16 -3.96 -3.67
C LYS A 69 -0.65 -4.99 -4.47
N ALA A 70 -0.02 -5.88 -5.24
CA ALA A 70 -0.71 -6.82 -6.13
C ALA A 70 -1.83 -7.62 -5.42
N ALA A 71 -1.59 -8.10 -4.20
CA ALA A 71 -2.61 -8.77 -3.39
C ALA A 71 -3.88 -7.91 -3.19
N GLY A 72 -3.72 -6.60 -2.96
CA GLY A 72 -4.83 -5.65 -2.85
C GLY A 72 -5.55 -5.42 -4.17
N HIS A 73 -4.81 -5.32 -5.29
CA HIS A 73 -5.43 -5.17 -6.61
C HIS A 73 -6.19 -6.43 -7.05
N ILE A 74 -5.61 -7.61 -6.86
CA ILE A 74 -6.22 -8.90 -7.14
C ILE A 74 -7.46 -9.09 -6.26
N GLY A 75 -7.33 -8.83 -4.96
CA GLY A 75 -8.44 -8.91 -4.01
C GLY A 75 -9.59 -7.97 -4.36
N ALA A 76 -9.29 -6.72 -4.74
CA ALA A 76 -10.31 -5.76 -5.15
C ALA A 76 -11.01 -6.18 -6.45
N ALA A 77 -10.24 -6.56 -7.47
CA ALA A 77 -10.77 -7.00 -8.76
C ALA A 77 -11.69 -8.23 -8.62
N HIS A 78 -11.32 -9.17 -7.75
CA HIS A 78 -12.10 -10.38 -7.47
C HIS A 78 -13.34 -10.12 -6.59
N ALA A 79 -13.23 -9.30 -5.55
CA ALA A 79 -14.31 -9.11 -4.58
C ALA A 79 -15.41 -8.15 -5.06
N TYR A 80 -15.07 -7.19 -5.93
CA TYR A 80 -15.97 -6.08 -6.27
C TYR A 80 -16.26 -5.97 -7.77
N ASP A 81 -15.81 -6.92 -8.60
CA ASP A 81 -15.93 -6.87 -10.06
C ASP A 81 -15.54 -5.50 -10.63
N CYS A 82 -14.35 -5.02 -10.25
CA CYS A 82 -13.82 -3.73 -10.69
C CYS A 82 -12.59 -3.90 -11.57
N VAL A 83 -12.29 -2.86 -12.34
CA VAL A 83 -10.98 -2.69 -12.97
C VAL A 83 -10.07 -1.99 -11.97
N SER A 84 -9.06 -2.68 -11.48
CA SER A 84 -8.07 -2.14 -10.56
C SER A 84 -6.78 -1.84 -11.32
N ILE A 85 -6.24 -0.63 -11.20
CA ILE A 85 -5.05 -0.18 -11.95
C ILE A 85 -3.96 0.22 -10.97
N ASP A 86 -2.80 -0.42 -11.09
CA ASP A 86 -1.56 -0.04 -10.41
C ASP A 86 -0.71 0.84 -11.35
N LEU A 87 -0.18 1.95 -10.86
CA LEU A 87 0.56 2.94 -11.65
C LEU A 87 2.03 3.00 -11.22
N GLU A 88 2.94 2.79 -12.17
CA GLU A 88 4.38 2.98 -11.97
C GLU A 88 4.74 4.44 -12.31
N TYR A 89 4.57 5.34 -11.32
CA TYR A 89 5.09 6.70 -11.44
C TYR A 89 6.58 6.73 -11.12
N ARG A 90 7.32 7.63 -11.80
CA ARG A 90 8.77 7.71 -11.62
C ARG A 90 9.15 8.10 -10.20
N LEU A 91 10.26 7.57 -9.69
CA LEU A 91 10.68 7.76 -8.30
C LEU A 91 11.95 8.61 -8.16
N GLY A 92 11.98 9.38 -7.08
CA GLY A 92 13.17 10.04 -6.56
C GLY A 92 14.11 9.05 -5.86
N PRO A 93 15.38 9.42 -5.61
CA PRO A 93 16.01 10.71 -5.95
C PRO A 93 16.40 10.86 -7.43
N GLY A 94 16.30 9.79 -8.23
CA GLY A 94 16.65 9.80 -9.66
C GLY A 94 15.79 10.75 -10.50
N VAL A 95 14.51 10.90 -10.12
CA VAL A 95 13.57 11.83 -10.72
C VAL A 95 13.17 12.92 -9.72
N LYS A 96 13.25 14.18 -10.14
CA LYS A 96 12.97 15.34 -9.28
C LYS A 96 11.47 15.64 -9.25
N PHE A 97 11.01 16.20 -8.13
CA PHE A 97 9.71 16.86 -8.08
C PHE A 97 9.64 18.00 -9.12
N PRO A 98 8.52 18.18 -9.85
CA PRO A 98 7.20 17.57 -9.67
C PRO A 98 6.93 16.32 -10.53
N THR A 99 7.92 15.76 -11.21
CA THR A 99 7.68 14.72 -12.23
C THR A 99 6.88 13.49 -11.74
N PRO A 100 7.16 12.89 -10.56
CA PRO A 100 6.35 11.76 -10.05
C PRO A 100 4.86 12.11 -9.89
N TRP A 101 4.58 13.36 -9.54
CA TRP A 101 3.22 13.87 -9.42
C TRP A 101 2.56 14.06 -10.79
N GLU A 102 3.32 14.58 -11.75
CA GLU A 102 2.85 14.77 -13.12
C GLU A 102 2.49 13.42 -13.76
N ASP A 103 3.26 12.37 -13.49
CA ASP A 103 2.96 11.01 -13.95
C ASP A 103 1.62 10.51 -13.42
N CYS A 104 1.37 10.60 -12.11
CA CYS A 104 0.09 10.25 -11.51
C CYS A 104 -1.07 11.06 -12.13
N TRP A 105 -0.87 12.37 -12.27
CA TRP A 105 -1.90 13.26 -12.80
C TRP A 105 -2.21 12.98 -14.27
N ASP A 106 -1.19 12.79 -15.09
CA ASP A 106 -1.33 12.51 -16.52
C ASP A 106 -1.99 11.14 -16.72
N ALA A 107 -1.63 10.15 -15.90
CA ALA A 107 -2.27 8.85 -15.90
C ALA A 107 -3.76 8.92 -15.54
N LEU A 108 -4.11 9.62 -14.45
CA LEU A 108 -5.50 9.80 -14.03
C LEU A 108 -6.32 10.58 -15.07
N LYS A 109 -5.74 11.63 -15.65
CA LYS A 109 -6.36 12.42 -16.70
C LYS A 109 -6.62 11.56 -17.93
N TRP A 110 -5.64 10.76 -18.36
CA TRP A 110 -5.81 9.84 -19.47
C TRP A 110 -6.89 8.81 -19.18
N LEU A 111 -6.89 8.19 -17.99
CA LEU A 111 -7.91 7.22 -17.57
C LEU A 111 -9.31 7.82 -17.55
N SER A 112 -9.48 9.07 -17.10
CA SER A 112 -10.78 9.74 -17.11
C SER A 112 -11.40 9.84 -18.51
N SER A 113 -10.56 9.95 -19.55
CA SER A 113 -10.98 10.10 -20.95
C SER A 113 -10.97 8.77 -21.71
N ASN A 114 -10.22 7.77 -21.25
CA ASN A 114 -10.00 6.49 -21.93
C ASN A 114 -10.42 5.28 -21.09
N ALA A 115 -11.18 5.45 -20.00
CA ALA A 115 -11.56 4.35 -19.10
C ALA A 115 -12.24 3.17 -19.83
N SER A 116 -13.02 3.46 -20.88
CA SER A 116 -13.65 2.42 -21.70
C SER A 116 -12.65 1.50 -22.39
N SER A 117 -11.45 1.99 -22.74
CA SER A 117 -10.35 1.19 -23.32
C SER A 117 -9.78 0.16 -22.34
N VAL A 118 -9.99 0.38 -21.04
CA VAL A 118 -9.65 -0.57 -19.97
C VAL A 118 -10.85 -1.34 -19.44
N GLY A 119 -12.01 -1.19 -20.08
CA GLY A 119 -13.26 -1.84 -19.68
C GLY A 119 -13.90 -1.23 -18.43
N ALA A 120 -13.43 -0.05 -18.02
CA ALA A 120 -13.91 0.66 -16.84
C ALA A 120 -14.88 1.78 -17.21
N ASN A 121 -15.78 2.11 -16.29
CA ASN A 121 -16.69 3.24 -16.34
C ASN A 121 -16.68 3.96 -14.97
N PRO A 122 -15.97 5.09 -14.84
CA PRO A 122 -15.90 5.86 -13.60
C PRO A 122 -17.27 6.34 -13.10
N ALA A 123 -18.29 6.44 -13.97
CA ALA A 123 -19.64 6.81 -13.56
C ALA A 123 -20.37 5.71 -12.77
N ARG A 124 -19.94 4.45 -12.91
CA ARG A 124 -20.42 3.32 -12.07
C ARG A 124 -19.78 3.34 -10.67
N GLY A 125 -18.59 3.90 -10.57
CA GLY A 125 -17.83 4.01 -9.34
C GLY A 125 -16.36 4.32 -9.63
N PHE A 126 -15.78 5.21 -8.83
CA PHE A 126 -14.38 5.60 -8.94
C PHE A 126 -13.77 5.70 -7.54
N VAL A 127 -12.70 4.94 -7.31
CA VAL A 127 -11.94 4.96 -6.05
C VAL A 127 -10.50 5.31 -6.36
N LEU A 128 -10.01 6.37 -5.70
CA LEU A 128 -8.61 6.77 -5.68
C LEU A 128 -8.09 6.55 -4.26
N GLY A 129 -7.07 5.72 -4.09
CA GLY A 129 -6.53 5.33 -2.77
C GLY A 129 -5.01 5.47 -2.69
N GLY A 130 -4.46 5.57 -1.48
CA GLY A 130 -3.00 5.64 -1.21
C GLY A 130 -2.63 6.78 -0.25
N PHE A 131 -1.47 6.69 0.42
CA PHE A 131 -0.93 7.76 1.27
C PHE A 131 -0.66 9.04 0.46
N CYS A 132 -0.35 8.88 -0.83
CA CYS A 132 -0.26 9.96 -1.80
C CYS A 132 -1.61 10.66 -2.03
N VAL A 133 -2.76 10.02 -1.77
CA VAL A 133 -4.08 10.68 -1.80
C VAL A 133 -4.22 11.65 -0.63
N SER A 134 -3.68 11.35 0.55
CA SER A 134 -3.62 12.32 1.65
C SER A 134 -2.71 13.51 1.34
N VAL A 135 -1.59 13.28 0.64
CA VAL A 135 -0.71 14.37 0.16
C VAL A 135 -1.38 15.16 -0.96
N LEU A 136 -2.03 14.50 -1.93
CA LEU A 136 -2.84 15.10 -2.99
C LEU A 136 -3.98 15.93 -2.39
N PHE A 137 -4.71 15.42 -1.40
CA PHE A 137 -5.70 16.19 -0.64
C PHE A 137 -5.05 17.38 0.05
N SER A 138 -3.85 17.22 0.61
CA SER A 138 -3.13 18.32 1.27
C SER A 138 -2.71 19.41 0.28
N PHE A 139 -2.35 19.06 -0.96
CA PHE A 139 -2.00 20.02 -2.02
C PHE A 139 -3.21 20.62 -2.74
N VAL A 140 -4.29 19.85 -2.90
CA VAL A 140 -5.55 20.29 -3.52
C VAL A 140 -6.40 21.09 -2.53
N SER A 141 -6.29 20.83 -1.22
CA SER A 141 -7.02 21.53 -0.15
C SER A 141 -6.86 23.06 -0.22
N PRO A 142 -5.66 23.64 -0.40
CA PRO A 142 -5.50 25.08 -0.64
C PRO A 142 -6.31 25.63 -1.82
N PHE A 143 -6.38 24.88 -2.93
CA PHE A 143 -7.15 25.30 -4.11
C PHE A 143 -8.67 25.20 -3.89
N ILE A 144 -9.13 24.19 -3.17
CA ILE A 144 -10.55 24.03 -2.82
C ILE A 144 -10.99 25.08 -1.78
N GLN A 145 -10.07 25.56 -0.93
CA GLN A 145 -10.30 26.65 0.01
C GLN A 145 -10.38 28.02 -0.68
N ASP A 146 -9.74 28.19 -1.83
CA ASP A 146 -9.75 29.45 -2.56
C ASP A 146 -11.15 29.77 -3.14
N LYS A 147 -11.51 31.06 -3.08
CA LYS A 147 -12.81 31.57 -3.53
C LYS A 147 -13.00 31.46 -5.04
N GLY A 148 -11.91 31.38 -5.82
CA GLY A 148 -11.95 31.28 -7.28
C GLY A 148 -12.26 29.89 -7.81
N PHE A 149 -12.07 28.83 -7.01
CA PHE A 149 -12.20 27.44 -7.46
C PHE A 149 -13.26 26.64 -6.67
N GLY A 150 -13.05 26.41 -5.38
CA GLY A 150 -13.93 25.54 -4.57
C GLY A 150 -14.79 26.27 -3.53
N GLY A 151 -14.31 27.40 -2.99
CA GLY A 151 -15.06 28.22 -2.03
C GLY A 151 -15.45 27.52 -0.71
N LEU A 152 -14.78 26.42 -0.34
CA LEU A 152 -15.11 25.68 0.88
C LEU A 152 -14.49 26.29 2.15
N GLU A 153 -13.53 27.21 2.02
CA GLU A 153 -12.90 27.97 3.12
C GLU A 153 -12.66 27.09 4.38
N SER A 154 -13.04 27.58 5.58
CA SER A 154 -12.85 26.90 6.87
C SER A 154 -13.66 25.61 7.05
N ARG A 155 -14.58 25.27 6.13
CA ARG A 155 -15.47 24.09 6.25
C ARG A 155 -14.73 22.77 6.15
N ILE A 156 -13.59 22.74 5.45
CA ILE A 156 -12.69 21.57 5.37
C ILE A 156 -12.08 21.25 6.73
N GLY A 157 -11.71 22.28 7.50
CA GLY A 157 -11.15 22.12 8.84
C GLY A 157 -12.11 21.37 9.77
N PHE A 158 -13.40 21.70 9.73
CA PHE A 158 -14.42 21.02 10.55
C PHE A 158 -14.62 19.55 10.16
N LEU A 159 -14.53 19.21 8.88
CA LEU A 159 -14.66 17.82 8.41
C LEU A 159 -13.49 16.97 8.92
N TYR A 160 -12.26 17.49 8.79
CA TYR A 160 -11.07 16.80 9.30
C TYR A 160 -11.11 16.66 10.83
N TRP A 161 -11.49 17.73 11.53
CA TRP A 161 -11.59 17.72 12.99
C TRP A 161 -12.62 16.71 13.50
N ALA A 162 -13.77 16.56 12.82
CA ALA A 162 -14.78 15.57 13.17
C ALA A 162 -14.25 14.13 13.05
N ILE A 163 -13.51 13.84 11.97
CA ILE A 163 -12.89 12.52 11.76
C ILE A 163 -11.78 12.28 12.79
N SER A 164 -10.91 13.27 13.03
CA SER A 164 -9.82 13.17 14.00
C SER A 164 -10.32 13.01 15.43
N LEU A 165 -11.38 13.71 15.84
CA LEU A 165 -11.98 13.53 17.17
C LEU A 165 -12.59 12.14 17.32
N THR A 166 -13.26 11.64 16.28
CA THR A 166 -13.84 10.30 16.29
C THR A 166 -12.74 9.24 16.39
N ALA A 167 -11.65 9.41 15.64
CA ALA A 167 -10.48 8.52 15.70
C ALA A 167 -9.75 8.62 17.05
N ALA A 168 -9.59 9.82 17.61
CA ALA A 168 -8.99 10.02 18.92
C ALA A 168 -9.85 9.40 20.03
N ALA A 169 -11.17 9.57 19.96
CA ALA A 169 -12.10 8.90 20.87
C ALA A 169 -11.97 7.38 20.73
N TRP A 170 -11.94 6.85 19.51
CA TRP A 170 -11.73 5.41 19.26
C TRP A 170 -10.39 4.90 19.82
N SER A 171 -9.31 5.69 19.73
CA SER A 171 -8.01 5.29 20.28
C SER A 171 -7.99 5.16 21.80
N LEU A 172 -8.88 5.86 22.52
CA LEU A 172 -9.05 5.67 23.97
C LEU A 172 -9.71 4.33 24.31
N PHE A 173 -10.37 3.71 23.34
CA PHE A 173 -10.93 2.36 23.47
C PHE A 173 -9.99 1.29 22.92
N LEU A 174 -8.87 1.63 22.27
CA LEU A 174 -7.91 0.60 21.88
C LEU A 174 -7.32 -0.02 23.17
N PRO A 175 -7.36 -1.36 23.31
CA PRO A 175 -6.72 -2.01 24.45
C PRO A 175 -5.24 -1.67 24.43
N GLU A 176 -4.77 -1.06 25.51
CA GLU A 176 -3.37 -0.69 25.71
C GLU A 176 -2.51 -1.96 25.57
N ILE A 177 -1.77 -2.06 24.46
CA ILE A 177 -0.67 -3.00 24.28
C ILE A 177 0.44 -2.55 25.23
N GLY A 178 0.27 -2.84 26.52
CA GLY A 178 1.11 -2.30 27.58
C GLY A 178 2.54 -2.80 27.45
N PHE A 179 3.40 -2.07 26.71
CA PHE A 179 4.86 -2.20 26.65
C PHE A 179 5.41 -3.64 26.71
N ARG A 180 4.74 -4.58 26.04
CA ARG A 180 5.21 -5.97 25.91
C ARG A 180 6.20 -6.08 24.77
N SER A 181 7.16 -6.99 24.90
CA SER A 181 8.11 -7.27 23.81
C SER A 181 7.40 -7.96 22.64
N LEU A 182 8.01 -7.94 21.45
CA LEU A 182 7.41 -8.53 20.24
C LEU A 182 7.20 -10.04 20.40
N GLU A 183 8.08 -10.72 21.13
CA GLU A 183 8.06 -12.15 21.39
C GLU A 183 6.88 -12.53 22.31
N GLU A 184 6.59 -11.70 23.32
CA GLU A 184 5.41 -11.90 24.17
C GLU A 184 4.10 -11.71 23.39
N LEU A 185 4.07 -10.76 22.44
CA LEU A 185 2.92 -10.53 21.59
C LEU A 185 2.71 -11.68 20.61
N ASP A 186 3.79 -12.23 20.04
CA ASP A 186 3.72 -13.38 19.15
C ASP A 186 3.23 -14.65 19.88
N GLU A 187 3.71 -14.89 21.11
CA GLU A 187 3.19 -15.99 21.95
C GLU A 187 1.68 -15.86 22.22
N LEU A 188 1.20 -14.64 22.50
CA LEU A 188 -0.21 -14.37 22.76
C LEU A 188 -1.06 -14.51 21.49
N PHE A 189 -0.49 -14.16 20.34
CA PHE A 189 -1.11 -14.34 19.02
C PHE A 189 -1.24 -15.83 18.66
N GLN A 190 -0.18 -16.62 18.84
CA GLN A 190 -0.20 -18.08 18.60
C GLN A 190 -1.20 -18.79 19.53
N LYS A 191 -1.32 -18.34 20.78
CA LYS A 191 -2.34 -18.83 21.73
C LYS A 191 -3.76 -18.33 21.42
N SER A 192 -3.94 -17.55 20.35
CA SER A 192 -5.22 -16.97 19.91
C SER A 192 -5.95 -16.24 21.04
N VAL A 193 -5.19 -15.57 21.91
CA VAL A 193 -5.77 -14.82 23.02
C VAL A 193 -6.41 -13.55 22.46
N SER A 194 -7.59 -13.19 22.96
CA SER A 194 -8.20 -11.92 22.58
C SER A 194 -7.34 -10.75 23.09
N VAL A 195 -7.14 -9.73 22.24
CA VAL A 195 -6.33 -8.54 22.53
C VAL A 195 -6.75 -7.85 23.85
N TRP A 196 -8.04 -7.89 24.18
CA TRP A 196 -8.59 -7.35 25.43
C TRP A 196 -8.24 -8.13 26.69
N LYS A 197 -7.69 -9.35 26.54
CA LYS A 197 -7.26 -10.23 27.63
C LYS A 197 -5.74 -10.30 27.78
N PHE A 198 -4.97 -9.64 26.90
CA PHE A 198 -3.50 -9.62 26.95
C PHE A 198 -2.94 -9.14 28.30
N ARG A 199 -3.65 -8.22 28.96
CA ARG A 199 -3.27 -7.72 30.29
C ARG A 199 -3.35 -8.77 31.40
N LYS A 200 -4.17 -9.80 31.24
CA LYS A 200 -4.41 -10.83 32.27
C LYS A 200 -3.64 -12.14 32.03
N CYS A 201 -3.09 -12.32 30.84
CA CYS A 201 -2.32 -13.50 30.49
C CYS A 201 -0.84 -13.28 30.81
N GLN A 202 -0.26 -14.18 31.62
CA GLN A 202 1.19 -14.31 31.75
C GLN A 202 1.71 -15.18 30.60
N THR A 203 2.68 -14.65 29.88
CA THR A 203 3.55 -15.36 28.94
C THR A 203 4.63 -16.10 29.73
N ASN A 204 5.16 -17.19 29.18
CA ASN A 204 6.27 -17.88 29.84
C ASN A 204 7.58 -17.20 29.46
N GLU A 205 8.56 -17.22 30.36
CA GLU A 205 9.91 -16.62 30.23
C GLU A 205 10.77 -17.19 29.07
N TYR A 206 10.18 -17.98 28.16
CA TYR A 206 10.88 -18.60 27.03
C TYR A 206 11.34 -17.57 25.99
N GLY A 207 10.57 -16.50 25.75
CA GLY A 207 10.95 -15.44 24.81
C GLY A 207 12.23 -14.70 25.20
N ALA A 208 12.45 -14.45 26.50
CA ALA A 208 13.68 -13.83 26.99
C ALA A 208 14.90 -14.76 26.82
N HIS A 209 14.71 -16.07 26.91
CA HIS A 209 15.77 -17.06 26.72
C HIS A 209 16.16 -17.25 25.24
N LEU A 210 15.22 -17.13 24.30
CA LEU A 210 15.50 -17.21 22.87
C LEU A 210 16.37 -16.04 22.39
N HIS A 211 16.11 -14.83 22.89
CA HIS A 211 16.92 -13.65 22.54
C HIS A 211 18.36 -13.74 23.07
N VAL A 212 18.57 -14.43 24.20
CA VAL A 212 19.92 -14.73 24.72
C VAL A 212 20.61 -15.79 23.86
N ILE A 213 19.89 -16.84 23.43
CA ILE A 213 20.45 -17.87 22.55
C ILE A 213 20.77 -17.31 21.17
N GLU A 214 19.92 -16.44 20.60
CA GLU A 214 20.19 -15.80 19.30
C GLU A 214 21.38 -14.84 19.37
N VAL A 215 21.51 -14.05 20.45
CA VAL A 215 22.69 -13.18 20.66
C VAL A 215 23.96 -14.00 20.91
N ASP A 216 23.90 -15.08 21.70
CA ASP A 216 25.04 -15.97 21.92
C ASP A 216 25.41 -16.77 20.65
N CYS A 217 24.44 -17.06 19.76
CA CYS A 217 24.70 -17.68 18.46
C CYS A 217 25.35 -16.70 17.46
N ASP A 218 24.96 -15.42 17.46
CA ASP A 218 25.54 -14.37 16.61
C ASP A 218 26.97 -13.98 17.07
N ASP A 219 27.21 -13.98 18.39
CA ASP A 219 28.55 -13.82 18.98
C ASP A 219 29.45 -15.07 18.78
N GLY A 220 28.84 -16.22 18.49
CA GLY A 220 29.53 -17.47 18.14
C GLY A 220 29.97 -17.54 16.69
N GLU A 221 29.14 -17.07 15.75
CA GLU A 221 29.50 -17.02 14.32
C GLU A 221 30.50 -15.91 14.01
N SER A 222 30.43 -14.76 14.69
CA SER A 222 31.41 -13.68 14.52
C SER A 222 32.82 -14.07 14.98
N LYS A 223 32.96 -14.93 16.00
CA LYS A 223 34.28 -15.48 16.41
C LYS A 223 34.79 -16.60 15.52
N GLN A 224 33.93 -17.25 14.74
CA GLN A 224 34.34 -18.31 13.84
C GLN A 224 34.80 -17.76 12.47
N ALA A 225 34.32 -16.58 12.07
CA ALA A 225 34.83 -15.85 10.91
C ALA A 225 36.25 -15.26 11.14
N ASP A 226 36.61 -14.91 12.38
CA ASP A 226 37.95 -14.38 12.72
C ASP A 226 39.03 -15.47 12.91
N LEU A 227 38.66 -16.76 12.88
CA LEU A 227 39.61 -17.88 13.03
C LEU A 227 40.05 -18.53 11.70
N GLU A 228 39.42 -18.19 10.57
CA GLU A 228 39.83 -18.71 9.24
C GLU A 228 40.78 -17.78 8.45
N GLU A 229 41.06 -16.55 8.90
CA GLU A 229 42.08 -15.67 8.28
C GLU A 229 43.52 -15.87 8.81
N GLY A 230 43.73 -16.84 9.70
CA GLY A 230 45.02 -17.13 10.34
C GLY A 230 45.85 -18.25 9.71
N TYR A 231 45.54 -18.73 8.50
CA TYR A 231 46.33 -19.77 7.83
C TYR A 231 46.54 -19.48 6.33
N ARG A 232 47.45 -18.55 6.05
CA ARG A 232 48.27 -18.51 4.83
C ARG A 232 49.70 -18.12 5.17
#